data_AF-A0A2S6RA10-F1
#
_entry.id   AF-A0A2S6RA10-F1
#
_cell.length_a   1.000
_cell.length_b   1.000
_cell.length_c   1.000
_cell.angle_alpha   90.00
_cell.angle_beta   90.00
_cell.angle_gamma   90.00
#
_symmetry.space_group_name_H-M   'P 1'
#
loop_
_entity.id
_entity.type
_entity.pdbx_description
1 polymer ?
#
loop_
_entity_poly.entity_id
_entity_poly.type
_entity_poly.pdbx_seq_one_letter_code
_entity_poly.pdbx_strand_id
1 'polypeptide(L)' 'MEIEVVDQRLVSLRIEHRDLDDVIGKLADDHESDDVRMRRMKKRKLALKDEIAVLESNKLPNLIA' A
#
# COMPACT_ATOMS: atom_id res chain seq x y z
N MET A 1 -10.72 -21.24 -2.86
CA MET A 1 -10.63 -20.72 -1.48
C MET A 1 -9.32 -19.97 -1.22
N GLU A 2 -8.13 -20.59 -1.23
CA GLU A 2 -6.87 -19.87 -0.90
C GLU A 2 -6.52 -18.72 -1.85
N ILE A 3 -6.72 -18.91 -3.16
CA ILE A 3 -6.42 -17.89 -4.19
C ILE A 3 -7.33 -16.66 -4.04
N GLU A 4 -8.62 -16.86 -3.74
CA GLU A 4 -9.60 -15.77 -3.58
C GLU A 4 -9.30 -14.90 -2.36
N VAL A 5 -8.82 -15.49 -1.26
CA VAL A 5 -8.45 -14.75 -0.04
C VAL A 5 -7.24 -13.85 -0.29
N VAL A 6 -6.24 -14.35 -1.03
CA VAL A 6 -5.06 -13.54 -1.40
C VAL A 6 -5.45 -12.38 -2.32
N ASP A 7 -6.37 -12.60 -3.26
CA ASP A 7 -6.88 -11.53 -4.13
C ASP A 7 -7.63 -10.45 -3.34
N GLN A 8 -8.50 -10.84 -2.41
CA GLN A 8 -9.21 -9.90 -1.54
C GLN A 8 -8.25 -9.07 -0.68
N ARG A 9 -7.20 -9.72 -0.14
CA ARG A 9 -6.15 -9.03 0.61
C ARG A 9 -5.38 -8.04 -0.27
N LEU A 10 -5.00 -8.44 -1.49
CA LEU A 10 -4.30 -7.58 -2.43
C LEU A 10 -5.12 -6.35 -2.81
N VAL A 11 -6.42 -6.54 -3.07
CA VAL A 11 -7.36 -5.44 -3.36
C VAL A 11 -7.44 -4.49 -2.17
N SER A 12 -7.59 -5.02 -0.95
CA SER A 12 -7.67 -4.22 0.27
C SER A 12 -6.39 -3.38 0.49
N LEU A 13 -5.21 -3.99 0.34
CA LEU A 13 -3.93 -3.29 0.47
C LEU A 13 -3.74 -2.21 -0.59
N ARG A 14 -4.17 -2.46 -1.84
CA ARG A 14 -4.12 -1.46 -2.92
C ARG A 14 -5.04 -0.27 -2.65
N ILE A 15 -6.24 -0.52 -2.11
CA ILE A 15 -7.16 0.54 -1.69
C ILE A 15 -6.52 1.37 -0.57
N GLU A 16 -6.04 0.73 0.50
CA GLU A 16 -5.40 1.42 1.62
C GLU A 16 -4.17 2.23 1.18
N HIS A 17 -3.35 1.69 0.29
CA HIS A 17 -2.20 2.38 -0.27
C HIS A 17 -2.61 3.64 -1.04
N ARG A 18 -3.70 3.56 -1.83
CA ARG A 18 -4.22 4.71 -2.59
C ARG A 18 -4.79 5.78 -1.67
N ASP A 19 -5.60 5.38 -0.68
CA ASP A 19 -6.17 6.32 0.29
C ASP A 19 -5.07 7.06 1.07
N LEU A 20 -4.00 6.34 1.42
CA LEU A 20 -2.85 6.93 2.09
C LEU A 20 -2.11 7.93 1.19
N ASP A 21 -2.06 7.68 -0.12
CA ASP A 21 -1.46 8.60 -1.08
C ASP A 21 -2.28 9.90 -1.21
N ASP A 22 -3.60 9.78 -1.29
CA ASP A 22 -4.50 10.93 -1.34
C ASP A 22 -4.39 11.79 -0.07
N VAL A 23 -4.26 11.15 1.10
CA VAL A 23 -4.02 11.85 2.39
C VAL A 23 -2.65 12.53 2.41
N ILE A 24 -1.60 11.87 1.91
CA ILE A 24 -0.26 12.45 1.82
C ILE A 24 -0.27 13.66 0.88
N GLY A 25 -0.95 13.59 -0.26
CA GLY A 25 -1.09 14.69 -1.21
C GLY A 25 -1.74 15.91 -0.56
N LYS A 26 -2.90 15.72 0.08
CA LYS A 26 -3.60 16.80 0.81
C LYS A 26 -2.73 17.40 1.91
N LEU A 27 -2.04 16.56 2.68
CA LEU A 27 -1.18 17.04 3.76
C LEU A 27 0.02 17.81 3.22
N ALA A 28 0.56 17.44 2.05
CA ALA A 28 1.70 18.13 1.44
C ALA A 28 1.35 19.53 0.91
N ASP A 29 0.08 19.76 0.55
CA ASP A 29 -0.40 21.06 0.11
C ASP A 29 -0.63 22.03 1.29
N ASP A 30 -0.79 21.52 2.51
CA ASP A 30 -0.91 22.33 3.73
C ASP A 30 0.45 22.94 4.14
N HIS A 31 0.50 24.28 4.24
CA HIS A 31 1.71 25.03 4.63
C HIS A 31 2.18 24.76 6.08
N GLU A 32 1.34 24.19 6.94
CA GLU A 32 1.67 23.74 8.30
C GLU A 32 1.92 22.22 8.38
N SER A 33 2.40 21.63 7.29
CA SER A 33 2.74 20.19 7.23
C SER A 33 3.62 19.75 8.41
N ASP A 34 3.06 18.96 9.33
CA ASP A 34 3.84 18.27 10.36
C ASP A 34 4.75 17.22 9.69
N ASP A 35 6.04 17.54 9.60
CA ASP A 35 7.09 16.69 9.03
C ASP A 35 7.12 15.29 9.65
N VAL A 36 6.83 15.15 10.94
CA VAL A 36 6.80 13.85 11.62
C VAL A 36 5.61 13.05 11.13
N ARG A 37 4.44 13.67 11.02
CA ARG A 37 3.23 13.04 10.47
C ARG A 37 3.46 12.60 9.02
N MET A 38 4.04 13.48 8.20
CA MET A 38 4.37 13.19 6.79
C MET A 38 5.33 12.00 6.67
N ARG A 39 6.40 11.96 7.47
CA ARG A 39 7.36 10.84 7.50
C ARG A 39 6.70 9.52 7.90
N ARG A 40 5.81 9.54 8.90
CA ARG A 40 5.07 8.35 9.34
C ARG A 40 4.15 7.80 8.24
N MET A 41 3.43 8.68 7.55
CA MET A 41 2.54 8.27 6.45
C MET A 41 3.33 7.69 5.28
N LYS A 42 4.42 8.34 4.86
CA LYS A 42 5.30 7.81 3.82
C LYS A 42 5.89 6.45 4.18
N LYS A 43 6.29 6.23 5.44
CA LYS A 43 6.78 4.94 5.93
C LYS A 43 5.70 3.86 5.85
N ARG A 44 4.46 4.17 6.24
CA ARG A 44 3.32 3.24 6.12
C ARG A 44 3.02 2.93 4.65
N LYS A 45 3.09 3.93 3.76
CA LYS A 45 2.91 3.75 2.31
C LYS A 45 3.92 2.76 1.74
N LEU A 46 5.19 2.91 2.13
CA LEU A 46 6.26 2.01 1.71
C LEU A 46 6.00 0.57 2.19
N ALA A 47 5.63 0.39 3.45
CA ALA A 47 5.33 -0.94 3.99
C ALA A 47 4.16 -1.63 3.24
N LEU A 48 3.10 -0.89 2.91
CA LEU A 48 1.98 -1.42 2.11
C LEU A 48 2.43 -1.82 0.71
N LYS A 49 3.27 -0.99 0.06
CA LYS A 49 3.84 -1.31 -1.25
C LYS A 49 4.69 -2.59 -1.20
N ASP A 50 5.50 -2.75 -0.16
CA ASP A 50 6.35 -3.92 0.03
C ASP A 50 5.49 -5.19 0.25
N GLU A 51 4.42 -5.10 1.06
CA GLU A 51 3.48 -6.21 1.29
C GLU A 51 2.76 -6.61 -0.01
N ILE A 52 2.30 -5.64 -0.80
CA ILE A 52 1.71 -5.88 -2.13
C ILE A 52 2.71 -6.60 -3.03
N ALA A 53 3.96 -6.13 -3.10
CA ALA A 53 4.99 -6.72 -3.96
C ALA A 53 5.30 -8.17 -3.54
N VAL A 54 5.35 -8.48 -2.24
CA VAL A 54 5.54 -9.85 -1.75
C VAL A 54 4.35 -10.74 -2.13
N LEU A 55 3.12 -10.28 -1.96
CA LEU A 55 1.92 -11.05 -2.32
C LEU A 55 1.82 -11.29 -3.83
N GLU A 56 2.14 -10.29 -4.65
CA GLU A 56 2.23 -10.41 -6.11
C GLU A 56 3.35 -11.37 -6.53
N SER A 57 4.51 -11.27 -5.87
CA SER A 57 5.67 -12.14 -6.14
C SER A 57 5.45 -13.58 -5.68
N ASN A 58 4.55 -13.86 -4.73
CA ASN A 58 4.15 -15.22 -4.38
C ASN A 58 3.10 -15.77 -5.36
N LYS A 59 2.31 -14.90 -5.99
CA LYS A 59 1.37 -15.29 -7.06
C LYS A 59 2.07 -15.57 -8.38
N LEU A 60 3.11 -14.81 -8.72
CA LEU A 60 3.80 -14.92 -10.00
C LEU A 60 4.39 -16.32 -10.26
N PRO A 61 5.08 -17.00 -9.31
CA PRO A 61 5.53 -18.38 -9.44
C PRO A 61 4.39 -19.36 -9.69
N ASN A 62 3.22 -19.11 -9.11
CA ASN A 62 2.03 -19.97 -9.23
C ASN A 62 1.27 -19.76 -10.56
N LEU A 63 1.55 -18.68 -11.30
CA LEU A 63 0.92 -18.38 -12.59
C LEU A 63 1.74 -18.86 -13.79
N ILE A 64 3.05 -19.08 -13.61
CA ILE A 64 4.00 -19.42 -14.69
C ILE A 64 4.61 -20.83 -14.49
N ALA A 65 4.13 -21.61 -13.51
CA ALA A 65 4.54 -22.99 -13.25
C ALA A 65 3.62 -24.02 -13.91
#